data_AF-A0AA39IT11-F1
#
_entry.id   AF-A0AA39IT11-F1
#
_cell.length_a   1.000
_cell.length_b   1.000
_cell.length_c   1.000
_cell.angle_alpha   90.00
_cell.angle_beta   90.00
_cell.angle_gamma   90.00
#
_symmetry.space_group_name_H-M   'P 1'
#
loop_
_entity.id
_entity.type
_entity.pdbx_description
1 polymer ?
#
loop_
_entity_poly.entity_id
_entity_poly.type
_entity_poly.pdbx_seq_one_letter_code
_entity_poly.pdbx_strand_id
1 'polypeptide(L)' 'VKEFIRRAYRIELFLLPFFTEDQYEILRDCQAKTDTLIVGSVPLQFLDRSAFLDRNLNILVNRQHLQVLHDFVLRCGYTF' A
#
# COMPACT_ATOMS: atom_id res chain seq x y z
N VAL A 1 -13.83 23.16 -0.71
CA VAL A 1 -13.18 22.47 0.44
C VAL A 1 -13.34 20.95 0.39
N LYS A 2 -14.56 20.39 0.28
CA LYS A 2 -14.79 18.92 0.24
C LYS A 2 -14.01 18.18 -0.85
N GLU A 3 -13.96 18.70 -2.08
CA GLU A 3 -13.17 18.07 -3.16
C GLU A 3 -11.66 18.13 -2.95
N PHE A 4 -11.15 19.20 -2.33
CA PHE A 4 -9.73 19.35 -2.02
C PHE A 4 -9.30 18.30 -0.97
N ILE A 5 -10.10 18.12 0.08
CA ILE A 5 -9.89 17.07 1.08
C ILE A 5 -9.94 15.69 0.41
N ARG A 6 -10.93 15.43 -0.46
CA ARG A 6 -11.02 14.13 -1.17
C ARG A 6 -9.79 13.82 -2.00
N ARG A 7 -9.12 14.82 -2.58
CA ARG A 7 -7.88 14.63 -3.37
C ARG A 7 -6.62 14.57 -2.49
N ALA A 8 -6.59 15.32 -1.40
CA ALA A 8 -5.43 15.45 -0.53
C ALA A 8 -5.16 14.23 0.37
N TYR A 9 -6.12 13.32 0.53
CA TYR A 9 -6.02 12.13 1.38
C TYR A 9 -6.12 10.80 0.61
N ARG A 10 -5.71 10.81 -0.67
CA ARG A 10 -5.71 9.61 -1.53
C ARG A 10 -4.38 8.86 -1.43
N ILE A 11 -4.24 8.00 -0.43
CA ILE A 11 -3.03 7.18 -0.27
C ILE A 11 -2.81 6.23 -1.46
N GLU A 12 -3.88 5.86 -2.18
CA GLU A 12 -3.81 5.06 -3.40
C GLU A 12 -2.86 5.68 -4.43
N LEU A 13 -2.82 7.02 -4.55
CA LEU A 13 -1.96 7.70 -5.53
C LEU A 13 -0.47 7.48 -5.24
N PHE A 14 -0.12 7.27 -3.97
CA PHE A 14 1.25 6.96 -3.55
C PHE A 14 1.57 5.46 -3.69
N LEU A 15 0.54 4.61 -3.87
CA LEU A 15 0.67 3.17 -4.04
C LEU A 15 0.60 2.71 -5.51
N LEU A 16 0.13 3.55 -6.43
CA LEU A 16 0.12 3.28 -7.87
C LEU A 16 1.47 2.88 -8.48
N PRO A 17 2.63 3.31 -7.96
CA PRO A 17 3.92 2.78 -8.44
C PRO A 17 4.14 1.29 -8.14
N PHE A 18 3.40 0.73 -7.18
CA PHE A 18 3.55 -0.65 -6.69
C PHE A 18 2.41 -1.58 -7.10
N PHE A 19 1.22 -1.03 -7.30
CA PHE A 19 0.01 -1.81 -7.56
C PHE A 19 -0.85 -1.11 -8.61
N THR A 20 -1.53 -1.91 -9.44
CA THR A 20 -2.67 -1.39 -10.23
C THR A 20 -3.83 -1.02 -9.31
N GLU A 21 -4.82 -0.28 -9.83
CA GLU A 21 -6.03 0.06 -9.08
C GLU A 21 -6.74 -1.21 -8.54
N ASP A 22 -6.91 -2.24 -9.38
CA ASP A 22 -7.50 -3.53 -8.97
C ASP A 22 -6.68 -4.23 -7.87
N GLN A 23 -5.34 -4.20 -7.97
CA GLN A 23 -4.45 -4.77 -6.96
C GLN A 23 -4.50 -3.99 -5.66
N TYR A 24 -4.69 -2.67 -5.71
CA TYR A 24 -4.88 -1.83 -4.54
C TYR A 24 -6.19 -2.16 -3.81
N GLU A 25 -7.29 -2.40 -4.52
CA GLU A 25 -8.54 -2.85 -3.89
C GLU A 25 -8.34 -4.18 -3.14
N ILE A 26 -7.66 -5.14 -3.77
CA ILE A 26 -7.32 -6.42 -3.14
C ILE A 26 -6.37 -6.22 -1.94
N LEU A 27 -5.43 -5.28 -2.02
CA LEU A 27 -4.56 -4.92 -0.89
C LEU A 27 -5.42 -4.44 0.29
N ARG A 28 -6.42 -3.60 0.06
CA ARG A 28 -7.31 -3.12 1.13
C ARG A 28 -8.08 -4.25 1.80
N ASP A 29 -8.59 -5.18 1.02
CA ASP A 29 -9.21 -6.40 1.55
C ASP A 29 -8.24 -7.24 2.37
N CYS A 30 -6.98 -7.34 1.91
CA CYS A 30 -5.92 -8.02 2.64
C CYS A 30 -5.64 -7.31 3.97
N GLN A 31 -5.47 -5.98 3.96
CA GLN A 31 -5.25 -5.18 5.16
C GLN A 31 -6.36 -5.36 6.20
N ALA A 32 -7.62 -5.31 5.77
CA ALA A 32 -8.78 -5.49 6.65
C ALA A 32 -8.84 -6.88 7.32
N LYS A 33 -8.30 -7.92 6.67
CA LYS A 33 -8.30 -9.29 7.18
C LYS A 33 -7.07 -9.65 8.01
N THR A 34 -5.95 -8.97 7.77
CA THR A 34 -4.63 -9.43 8.23
C THR A 34 -3.92 -8.47 9.18
N ASP A 35 -4.50 -7.29 9.42
CA ASP A 35 -3.86 -6.16 10.11
C ASP A 35 -2.54 -5.73 9.45
N THR A 36 -2.49 -5.84 8.11
CA THR A 36 -1.31 -5.45 7.33
C THR A 36 -1.12 -3.93 7.32
N LEU A 37 0.07 -3.47 7.68
CA LEU A 37 0.43 -2.06 7.79
C LEU A 37 1.47 -1.66 6.75
N ILE A 38 1.28 -0.50 6.13
CA ILE A 38 2.30 0.14 5.29
C ILE A 38 3.21 0.96 6.20
N VAL A 39 4.52 0.76 6.07
CA VAL A 39 5.54 1.40 6.92
C VAL A 39 6.69 1.97 6.07
N GLY A 40 7.67 2.58 6.74
CA GLY A 40 8.86 3.11 6.08
C GLY A 40 8.63 4.47 5.44
N SER A 41 9.22 4.69 4.27
CA SER A 41 9.20 6.00 3.61
C SER A 41 7.82 6.38 3.10
N VAL A 42 7.07 5.46 2.47
CA VAL A 42 5.77 5.74 1.82
C VAL A 42 4.75 6.49 2.70
N PRO A 43 4.48 6.08 3.96
CA PRO A 43 3.59 6.85 4.84
C PRO A 43 4.11 8.26 5.14
N LEU A 44 5.43 8.46 5.28
CA LEU A 44 6.02 9.78 5.46
C LEU A 44 5.82 10.64 4.21
N GLN A 45 5.99 10.07 3.02
CA GLN A 45 5.74 10.77 1.75
C GLN A 45 4.28 11.21 1.63
N PHE A 46 3.33 10.35 2.05
CA PHE A 46 1.91 10.68 2.07
C PHE A 46 1.60 11.85 3.02
N LEU A 47 2.21 11.85 4.21
CA LEU A 47 2.01 12.91 5.20
C LEU A 47 2.66 14.23 4.76
N ASP A 48 3.87 14.17 4.19
CA ASP A 48 4.63 15.35 3.72
C ASP A 48 4.16 15.85 2.34
N ARG A 49 3.35 15.06 1.62
CA ARG A 49 2.87 15.33 0.26
C ARG A 49 3.99 15.54 -0.75
N SER A 50 5.13 14.92 -0.49
CA SER A 50 6.34 14.96 -1.30
C SER A 50 6.42 13.72 -2.19
N ALA A 51 6.89 13.86 -3.43
CA ALA A 51 7.29 12.71 -4.24
C ALA A 51 8.78 12.42 -3.96
N PHE A 52 9.08 11.38 -3.17
CA PHE A 52 10.47 10.92 -3.06
C PHE A 52 10.74 9.84 -4.10
N LEU A 53 11.97 9.82 -4.60
CA LEU A 53 12.43 8.91 -5.65
C LEU A 53 12.58 7.45 -5.18
N ASP A 54 12.46 7.19 -3.88
CA ASP A 54 12.61 5.86 -3.31
C ASP A 54 11.39 5.00 -3.65
N ARG A 55 11.64 3.93 -4.42
CA ARG A 55 10.64 3.02 -4.97
C ARG A 55 10.52 1.74 -4.15
N ASN A 56 10.74 1.82 -2.84
CA ASN A 56 10.59 0.67 -1.94
C ASN A 56 9.33 0.82 -1.10
N LEU A 57 8.48 -0.20 -1.14
CA LEU A 57 7.32 -0.32 -0.27
C LEU A 57 7.63 -1.30 0.85
N ASN A 58 7.50 -0.84 2.09
CA ASN A 58 7.67 -1.69 3.27
C ASN A 58 6.31 -2.00 3.86
N ILE A 59 6.07 -3.27 4.15
CA ILE A 59 4.80 -3.76 4.67
C ILE A 59 5.08 -4.66 5.88
N LEU A 60 4.32 -4.47 6.96
CA LEU A 60 4.30 -5.36 8.11
C LEU A 60 3.00 -6.17 8.11
N VAL A 61 3.09 -7.44 8.47
CA VAL A 61 1.95 -8.33 8.65
C VAL A 61 2.14 -9.17 9.89
N ASN A 62 1.05 -9.51 10.56
CA ASN A 62 1.11 -10.50 11.63
C ASN A 62 1.61 -11.84 11.05
N ARG A 63 2.58 -12.48 11.72
CA ARG A 63 3.17 -13.75 11.29
C ARG A 63 2.13 -14.83 10.97
N GLN A 64 1.01 -14.87 11.69
CA GLN A 64 -0.06 -15.83 11.44
C GLN A 64 -0.77 -15.65 10.07
N HIS A 65 -0.65 -14.46 9.46
CA HIS A 65 -1.24 -14.11 8.17
C HIS A 65 -0.19 -13.99 7.05
N LEU A 66 1.06 -14.38 7.31
CA LEU A 66 2.16 -14.23 6.36
C LEU A 66 1.87 -14.92 5.02
N GLN A 67 1.26 -16.10 5.05
CA GLN A 67 0.89 -16.84 3.83
C GLN A 67 -0.10 -16.05 2.96
N VAL A 68 -1.08 -15.39 3.57
CA VAL A 68 -2.09 -14.61 2.84
C VAL A 68 -1.44 -13.44 2.11
N LEU A 69 -0.54 -12.72 2.79
CA LEU A 69 0.20 -11.63 2.17
C LEU A 69 1.13 -12.14 1.08
N HIS A 70 1.84 -13.25 1.32
CA HIS A 70 2.72 -13.88 0.34
C HIS A 70 1.98 -14.23 -0.95
N ASP A 71 0.84 -14.91 -0.85
CA ASP A 71 0.03 -15.31 -2.00
C ASP A 71 -0.53 -14.09 -2.74
N PHE A 72 -0.91 -13.03 -2.01
CA PHE A 72 -1.29 -11.75 -2.61
C PHE A 72 -0.15 -11.13 -3.42
N VAL A 73 1.06 -11.07 -2.86
CA VAL A 73 2.22 -10.44 -3.51
C VAL A 73 2.65 -11.24 -4.75
N LEU A 74 2.60 -12.58 -4.70
CA LEU A 74 2.81 -13.42 -5.88
C LEU A 74 1.75 -13.17 -6.97
N ARG A 75 0.47 -13.05 -6.59
CA ARG A 75 -0.61 -12.70 -7.53
C ARG A 75 -0.45 -11.31 -8.14
N CYS A 76 0.25 -10.40 -7.48
CA CYS A 76 0.61 -9.11 -8.03
C CYS A 76 1.77 -9.18 -9.04
N GLY A 77 2.44 -10.33 -9.16
CA GLY A 77 3.54 -10.57 -10.10
C GLY A 77 4.94 -10.33 -9.54
N TYR A 78 5.08 -10.13 -8.22
CA TYR A 78 6.38 -10.00 -7.58
C TYR A 78 7.06 -11.37 -7.45
N THR A 79 8.39 -11.37 -7.50
CA THR A 79 9.24 -12.56 -7.41
C THR A 79 10.23 -12.43 -6.25
N PHE A 80 10.63 -13.56 -5.66
CA PHE A 80 11.54 -13.65 -4.52
C PHE A 80 12.72 -14.58 -4.82
#